data_AF-A0A482P2J6-F1
#
_entry.id   AF-A0A482P2J6-F1
#
_cell.length_a   1.000
_cell.length_b   1.000
_cell.length_c   1.000
_cell.angle_alpha   90.00
_cell.angle_beta   90.00
_cell.angle_gamma   90.00
#
_symmetry.space_group_name_H-M   'P 1'
#
loop_
_entity.id
_entity.type
_entity.pdbx_description
1 polymer ?
#
loop_
_entity_poly.entity_id
_entity_poly.type
_entity_poly.pdbx_seq_one_letter_code
_entity_poly.pdbx_strand_id
1 'polypeptide(L)'
;RAAYDRFGHAAFEQGGMNGGAQGFGAGGFADIFEDIFGDMMGGRQRRSSGGRERGADLRYNMEILLEEAFSGKTAQIRVPASMSCAECSGSGAKPGTQPVTCAMCNGHGKVRATQGFFSIERTCPQCQGRGQTIKDPCPKCAGQGRVTEERSLSVNIPAGIEDGTRIRLANEGEAGLRGGPSGDLYIFLAVKPHEFFQRDGADLYCQVPISMMTAALGGSFEVTTLDGSQTKVKVPEGTQNGRQFRLKGKGMP
;
A
#
# COMPACT_ATOMS: atom_id res chain seq x y z
N ARG A 1 -28.55 17.03 -2.27
CA ARG A 1 -27.59 17.64 -3.23
C ARG A 1 -27.61 16.89 -4.56
N ALA A 2 -27.15 15.64 -4.64
CA ALA A 2 -27.13 14.85 -5.89
C ALA A 2 -28.48 14.57 -6.60
N ALA A 3 -29.63 14.79 -5.95
CA ALA A 3 -30.94 14.74 -6.60
C ALA A 3 -31.30 16.07 -7.30
N TYR A 4 -30.88 17.20 -6.72
CA TYR A 4 -31.07 18.54 -7.28
C TYR A 4 -30.21 18.74 -8.53
N ASP A 5 -28.99 18.18 -8.49
CA ASP A 5 -28.03 18.25 -9.61
C ASP A 5 -28.46 17.40 -10.83
N ARG A 6 -29.33 16.40 -10.64
CA ARG A 6 -29.78 15.49 -11.71
C ARG A 6 -31.08 15.90 -12.39
N PHE A 7 -32.00 16.52 -11.65
CA PHE A 7 -33.35 16.78 -12.16
C PHE A 7 -33.69 18.27 -12.27
N GLY A 8 -32.80 19.16 -11.81
CA GLY A 8 -32.99 20.59 -11.86
C GLY A 8 -34.20 21.06 -11.05
N HIS A 9 -34.35 22.38 -10.93
CA HIS A 9 -35.42 23.01 -10.15
C HIS A 9 -36.84 22.68 -10.69
N ALA A 10 -36.94 22.17 -11.93
CA ALA A 10 -38.18 21.83 -12.62
C ALA A 10 -38.92 20.61 -12.01
N ALA A 11 -38.23 19.72 -11.30
CA ALA A 11 -38.86 18.54 -10.67
C ALA A 11 -39.77 18.89 -9.48
N PHE A 12 -39.66 20.10 -8.94
CA PHE A 12 -40.44 20.57 -7.78
C PHE A 12 -41.35 21.76 -8.11
N GLU A 13 -41.41 22.20 -9.38
CA GLU A 13 -42.18 23.38 -9.78
C GLU A 13 -43.64 23.09 -10.12
N GLN A 14 -44.02 21.84 -10.39
CA GLN A 14 -45.42 21.46 -10.64
C GLN A 14 -46.14 20.99 -9.36
N GLY A 15 -45.98 21.76 -8.29
CA GLY A 15 -46.78 21.67 -7.07
C GLY A 15 -47.94 22.68 -7.10
N GLY A 16 -48.90 22.49 -8.00
CA GLY A 16 -50.08 23.34 -8.16
C GLY A 16 -51.36 22.52 -8.18
N MET A 17 -52.23 22.79 -7.21
CA MET A 17 -53.54 22.18 -6.95
C MET A 17 -54.48 22.12 -8.17
N ASN A 18 -55.29 21.06 -8.22
CA ASN A 18 -56.66 20.99 -8.77
C ASN A 18 -56.89 20.28 -10.14
N GLY A 19 -57.69 19.21 -10.09
CA GLY A 19 -58.67 18.90 -11.15
C GLY A 19 -58.43 17.64 -11.99
N GLY A 20 -59.40 16.72 -11.91
CA GLY A 20 -59.91 16.04 -13.10
C GLY A 20 -59.24 14.74 -13.53
N ALA A 21 -60.05 13.69 -13.62
CA ALA A 21 -59.73 12.39 -14.19
C ALA A 21 -59.11 12.46 -15.60
N GLN A 22 -58.09 11.62 -15.85
CA GLN A 22 -58.02 10.63 -16.95
C GLN A 22 -56.57 10.21 -17.23
N GLY A 23 -56.34 8.89 -17.19
CA GLY A 23 -55.34 8.16 -17.97
C GLY A 23 -53.86 8.50 -17.78
N PHE A 24 -53.06 7.52 -17.34
CA PHE A 24 -51.91 6.96 -18.07
C PHE A 24 -51.05 6.07 -17.15
N GLY A 25 -50.87 4.81 -17.55
CA GLY A 25 -49.64 4.03 -17.35
C GLY A 25 -49.16 3.72 -15.92
N ALA A 26 -49.71 2.66 -15.32
CA ALA A 26 -49.12 1.98 -14.17
C ALA A 26 -47.86 1.18 -14.57
N GLY A 27 -46.74 1.86 -14.81
CA GLY A 27 -45.49 1.20 -15.24
C GLY A 27 -44.19 1.94 -14.92
N GLY A 28 -44.20 2.93 -14.02
CA GLY A 28 -42.99 3.73 -13.72
C GLY A 28 -42.59 3.83 -12.25
N PHE A 29 -43.45 3.40 -11.32
CA PHE A 29 -43.20 3.54 -9.87
C PHE A 29 -42.79 2.22 -9.18
N ALA A 30 -43.04 1.06 -9.81
CA ALA A 30 -42.67 -0.24 -9.26
C ALA A 30 -41.17 -0.55 -9.47
N ASP A 31 -40.66 -0.31 -10.69
CA ASP A 31 -39.28 -0.65 -11.07
C ASP A 31 -38.22 0.18 -10.33
N ILE A 32 -38.52 1.46 -10.03
CA ILE A 32 -37.62 2.32 -9.26
C ILE A 32 -37.60 1.93 -7.77
N PHE A 33 -38.69 1.35 -7.26
CA PHE A 33 -38.74 0.84 -5.89
C PHE A 33 -38.07 -0.55 -5.79
N GLU A 34 -38.18 -1.39 -6.82
CA GLU A 34 -37.47 -2.68 -6.91
C GLU A 34 -35.95 -2.51 -7.07
N ASP A 35 -35.46 -1.54 -7.85
CA ASP A 35 -34.00 -1.34 -8.00
C ASP A 35 -33.36 -0.77 -6.72
N ILE A 36 -34.07 0.05 -5.95
CA ILE A 36 -33.53 0.66 -4.71
C ILE A 36 -33.67 -0.25 -3.49
N PHE A 37 -34.72 -1.10 -3.41
CA PHE A 37 -34.88 -2.09 -2.33
C PHE A 37 -34.25 -3.44 -2.67
N GLY A 38 -34.08 -3.78 -3.94
CA GLY A 38 -33.39 -4.98 -4.40
C GLY A 38 -31.90 -4.92 -4.10
N ASP A 39 -31.26 -3.76 -4.30
CA ASP A 39 -29.83 -3.57 -4.05
C ASP A 39 -29.51 -3.43 -2.54
N MET A 40 -30.52 -3.09 -1.72
CA MET A 40 -30.39 -3.06 -0.25
C MET A 40 -30.67 -4.42 0.43
N MET A 41 -31.33 -5.36 -0.25
CA MET A 41 -31.65 -6.71 0.24
C MET A 41 -30.83 -7.84 -0.42
N GLY A 42 -29.99 -7.54 -1.42
CA GLY A 42 -29.21 -8.53 -2.17
C GLY A 42 -27.74 -8.69 -1.77
N GLY A 43 -27.16 -7.74 -1.02
CA GLY A 43 -25.73 -7.71 -0.72
C GLY A 43 -25.37 -8.33 0.62
N ARG A 44 -25.67 -9.62 0.84
CA ARG A 44 -25.22 -10.36 2.03
C ARG A 44 -23.71 -10.67 1.93
N GLN A 45 -22.90 -9.62 1.81
CA GLN A 45 -21.47 -9.70 2.06
C GLN A 45 -21.34 -10.11 3.52
N ARG A 46 -21.12 -11.40 3.76
CA ARG A 46 -20.72 -11.96 5.05
C ARG A 46 -19.40 -11.28 5.46
N ARG A 47 -19.48 -10.07 6.02
CA ARG A 47 -18.43 -9.54 6.89
C ARG A 47 -18.48 -10.40 8.15
N SER A 48 -17.81 -11.55 8.07
CA SER A 48 -17.52 -12.40 9.21
C SER A 48 -16.60 -11.61 10.14
N SER A 49 -17.19 -10.79 11.01
CA SER A 49 -16.50 -9.87 11.94
C SER A 49 -15.74 -10.58 13.08
N GLY A 50 -15.40 -11.85 12.93
CA GLY A 50 -14.76 -12.64 13.99
C GLY A 50 -13.69 -13.63 13.52
N GLY A 51 -13.49 -13.77 12.21
CA GLY A 51 -12.56 -14.74 11.63
C GLY A 51 -11.26 -14.08 11.16
N ARG A 52 -10.11 -14.65 11.56
CA ARG A 52 -8.77 -14.49 10.98
C ARG A 52 -8.57 -13.22 10.14
N GLU A 53 -8.03 -12.17 10.76
CA GLU A 53 -7.73 -10.92 10.05
C GLU A 53 -6.33 -10.97 9.46
N ARG A 54 -6.18 -10.54 8.20
CA ARG A 54 -4.86 -10.37 7.58
C ARG A 54 -4.09 -9.28 8.32
N GLY A 55 -2.79 -9.47 8.47
CA GLY A 55 -1.91 -8.47 9.07
C GLY A 55 -1.80 -7.21 8.21
N ALA A 56 -1.41 -6.11 8.84
CA ALA A 56 -1.20 -4.84 8.16
C ALA A 56 0.02 -4.90 7.24
N ASP A 57 -0.07 -4.20 6.11
CA ASP A 57 1.09 -4.00 5.24
C ASP A 57 2.05 -3.00 5.88
N LEU A 58 3.35 -3.25 5.72
CA LEU A 58 4.42 -2.38 6.22
C LEU A 58 4.98 -1.53 5.09
N ARG A 59 5.40 -0.31 5.43
CA ARG A 59 6.09 0.60 4.52
C ARG A 59 7.50 0.87 5.05
N TYR A 60 8.50 0.67 4.19
CA TYR A 60 9.89 1.00 4.48
C TYR A 60 10.43 1.92 3.40
N ASN A 61 10.95 3.08 3.79
CA ASN A 61 11.62 3.99 2.84
C ASN A 61 13.11 3.68 2.89
N MET A 62 13.69 3.31 1.76
CA MET A 62 15.11 3.06 1.62
C MET A 62 15.73 4.09 0.68
N GLU A 63 16.78 4.75 1.16
CA GLU A 63 17.58 5.62 0.32
C GLU A 63 18.75 4.83 -0.26
N ILE A 64 19.02 5.01 -1.56
CA ILE A 64 20.14 4.40 -2.26
C ILE A 64 20.96 5.46 -3.00
N LEU A 65 22.22 5.14 -3.28
CA LEU A 65 23.07 6.00 -4.10
C LEU A 65 22.82 5.77 -5.60
N LEU A 66 23.21 6.73 -6.44
CA LEU A 66 23.05 6.63 -7.89
C LEU A 66 23.90 5.48 -8.46
N GLU A 67 25.07 5.26 -7.89
CA GLU A 67 26.00 4.16 -8.19
C GLU A 67 25.40 2.79 -7.83
N GLU A 68 24.64 2.74 -6.74
CA GLU A 68 23.92 1.53 -6.31
C GLU A 68 22.72 1.26 -7.22
N ALA A 69 22.03 2.30 -7.68
CA ALA A 69 21.01 2.18 -8.70
C ALA A 69 21.59 1.72 -10.04
N PHE A 70 22.83 2.09 -10.36
CA PHE A 70 23.53 1.68 -11.58
C PHE A 70 23.98 0.22 -11.55
N SER A 71 24.65 -0.20 -10.48
CA SER A 71 25.21 -1.55 -10.37
C SER A 71 24.22 -2.61 -9.86
N GLY A 72 23.13 -2.17 -9.22
CA GLY A 72 22.29 -3.03 -8.40
C GLY A 72 22.94 -3.33 -7.05
N LYS A 73 22.13 -3.59 -6.04
CA LYS A 73 22.61 -3.80 -4.66
C LYS A 73 21.76 -4.81 -3.93
N THR A 74 22.42 -5.69 -3.17
CA THR A 74 21.74 -6.48 -2.14
C THR A 74 21.88 -5.76 -0.80
N ALA A 75 20.76 -5.30 -0.25
CA ALA A 75 20.72 -4.56 1.01
C ALA A 75 20.06 -5.40 2.11
N GLN A 76 20.61 -5.37 3.32
CA GLN A 76 19.94 -5.92 4.51
C GLN A 76 19.21 -4.80 5.25
N ILE A 77 17.91 -4.96 5.43
CA ILE A 77 17.06 -4.03 6.19
C ILE A 77 16.66 -4.65 7.52
N ARG A 78 16.51 -3.80 8.53
CA ARG A 78 15.95 -4.17 9.84
C ARG A 78 14.62 -3.49 10.00
N VAL A 79 13.57 -4.29 10.21
CA VAL A 79 12.20 -3.79 10.34
C VAL A 79 11.57 -4.38 11.61
N PRO A 80 11.11 -3.55 12.55
CA PRO A 80 10.28 -4.01 13.65
C PRO A 80 8.93 -4.46 13.09
N ALA A 81 8.57 -5.73 13.30
CA ALA A 81 7.31 -6.27 12.84
C ALA A 81 6.65 -7.13 13.92
N SER A 82 5.32 -7.12 13.94
CA SER A 82 4.58 -8.13 14.70
C SER A 82 4.70 -9.46 13.98
N MET A 83 5.25 -10.48 14.64
CA MET A 83 5.37 -11.84 14.12
C MET A 83 4.37 -12.77 14.80
N SER A 84 3.96 -13.83 14.10
CA SER A 84 3.12 -14.87 14.70
C SER A 84 3.89 -15.51 15.86
N CYS A 85 3.26 -15.60 17.03
CA CYS A 85 3.93 -16.17 18.20
C CYS A 85 4.27 -17.64 17.96
N ALA A 86 5.56 -17.99 17.91
CA ALA A 86 6.03 -19.33 17.61
C ALA A 86 5.50 -20.40 18.60
N GLU A 87 5.39 -20.07 19.89
CA GLU A 87 4.90 -21.01 20.91
C GLU A 87 3.45 -21.47 20.68
N CYS A 88 2.58 -20.55 20.28
CA CYS A 88 1.14 -20.84 20.12
C CYS A 88 0.69 -20.88 18.66
N SER A 89 1.61 -20.70 17.71
CA SER A 89 1.34 -20.63 16.26
C SER A 89 0.19 -19.68 15.91
N GLY A 90 0.09 -18.53 16.59
CA GLY A 90 -0.97 -17.55 16.36
C GLY A 90 -2.32 -17.81 17.03
N SER A 91 -2.48 -18.92 17.77
CA SER A 91 -3.74 -19.24 18.46
C SER A 91 -3.99 -18.38 19.71
N GLY A 92 -2.92 -17.84 20.31
CA GLY A 92 -2.97 -17.11 21.58
C GLY A 92 -3.18 -18.01 22.81
N ALA A 93 -3.39 -19.31 22.64
CA ALA A 93 -3.56 -20.26 23.74
C ALA A 93 -2.22 -20.91 24.13
N LYS A 94 -2.11 -21.37 25.38
CA LYS A 94 -0.95 -22.13 25.86
C LYS A 94 -0.74 -23.39 24.99
N PRO A 95 0.51 -23.80 24.67
CA PRO A 95 0.77 -25.02 23.91
C PRO A 95 0.02 -26.22 24.50
N GLY A 96 -0.67 -26.99 23.66
CA GLY A 96 -1.51 -28.13 24.07
C GLY A 96 -2.94 -27.77 24.49
N THR A 97 -3.26 -26.49 24.64
CA THR A 97 -4.63 -25.99 24.83
C THR A 97 -5.15 -25.33 23.57
N GLN A 98 -6.47 -25.24 23.42
CA GLN A 98 -7.09 -24.58 22.27
C GLN A 98 -8.13 -23.55 22.73
N PRO A 99 -8.32 -22.47 21.96
CA PRO A 99 -9.44 -21.55 22.17
C PRO A 99 -10.77 -22.31 22.11
N VAL A 100 -11.63 -22.11 23.10
CA VAL A 100 -12.97 -22.72 23.13
C VAL A 100 -13.98 -21.77 22.52
N THR A 101 -15.00 -22.31 21.84
CA THR A 101 -16.11 -21.51 21.34
C THR A 101 -16.79 -20.79 22.50
N CYS A 102 -17.04 -19.49 22.36
CA CYS A 102 -17.68 -18.69 23.39
C CYS A 102 -19.13 -19.14 23.57
N ALA A 103 -19.48 -19.65 24.76
CA ALA A 103 -20.81 -20.18 25.07
C ALA A 103 -21.92 -19.11 25.00
N MET A 104 -21.62 -17.85 25.34
CA MET A 104 -22.62 -16.77 25.32
C MET A 104 -23.04 -16.36 23.89
N CYS A 105 -22.14 -16.46 22.91
CA CYS A 105 -22.45 -16.09 21.52
C CYS A 105 -22.38 -17.26 20.54
N ASN A 106 -22.14 -18.49 21.00
CA ASN A 106 -21.98 -19.69 20.18
C ASN A 106 -21.04 -19.50 18.97
N GLY A 107 -19.94 -18.76 19.14
CA GLY A 107 -19.00 -18.50 18.04
C GLY A 107 -19.33 -17.29 17.17
N HIS A 108 -20.50 -16.67 17.34
CA HIS A 108 -20.93 -15.57 16.48
C HIS A 108 -20.24 -14.24 16.79
N GLY A 109 -19.58 -14.09 17.93
CA GLY A 109 -18.89 -12.86 18.35
C GLY A 109 -19.83 -11.71 18.73
N LYS A 110 -21.13 -11.82 18.40
CA LYS A 110 -22.18 -10.85 18.69
C LYS A 110 -23.34 -11.52 19.41
N VAL A 111 -24.03 -10.76 20.26
CA VAL A 111 -25.23 -11.17 20.99
C VAL A 111 -26.37 -10.24 20.58
N ARG A 112 -27.56 -10.80 20.35
CA ARG A 112 -28.75 -10.03 20.01
C ARG A 112 -29.52 -9.71 21.29
N ALA A 113 -29.68 -8.43 21.59
CA ALA A 113 -30.54 -7.97 22.67
C ALA A 113 -31.88 -7.53 22.06
N THR A 114 -32.95 -8.22 22.42
CA THR A 114 -34.32 -7.88 22.02
C THR A 114 -34.96 -7.00 23.08
N GLN A 115 -35.36 -5.79 22.73
CA GLN A 115 -36.17 -4.92 23.58
C GLN A 115 -37.44 -4.55 22.81
N GLY A 116 -38.55 -5.19 23.17
CA GLY A 116 -39.82 -5.07 22.45
C GLY A 116 -39.68 -5.54 21.00
N PHE A 117 -40.11 -4.70 20.06
CA PHE A 117 -40.07 -4.94 18.61
C PHE A 117 -38.72 -4.58 17.95
N PHE A 118 -37.74 -4.07 18.71
CA PHE A 118 -36.41 -3.79 18.19
C PHE A 118 -35.40 -4.84 18.65
N SER A 119 -34.64 -5.40 17.71
CA SER A 119 -33.48 -6.25 18.01
C SER A 119 -32.19 -5.49 17.71
N ILE A 120 -31.39 -5.24 18.74
CA ILE A 120 -30.10 -4.58 18.60
C ILE A 120 -29.01 -5.62 18.73
N GLU A 121 -28.11 -5.66 17.75
CA GLU A 121 -26.93 -6.50 17.81
C GLU A 121 -25.82 -5.76 18.56
N ARG A 122 -25.25 -6.41 19.58
CA ARG A 122 -24.13 -5.88 20.36
C ARG A 122 -22.97 -6.87 20.31
N THR A 123 -21.75 -6.37 20.40
CA THR A 123 -20.56 -7.22 20.56
C THR A 123 -20.69 -8.07 21.83
N CYS A 124 -20.39 -9.37 21.73
CA CYS A 124 -20.46 -10.27 22.89
C CYS A 124 -19.47 -9.80 23.97
N PRO A 125 -19.92 -9.52 25.21
CA PRO A 125 -19.03 -9.01 26.27
C PRO A 125 -18.02 -10.05 26.75
N GLN A 126 -18.36 -11.34 26.67
CA GLN A 126 -17.48 -12.43 27.12
C GLN A 126 -16.29 -12.67 26.19
N CYS A 127 -16.49 -12.57 24.88
CA CYS A 127 -15.40 -12.78 23.91
C CYS A 127 -14.96 -11.50 23.21
N GLN A 128 -15.58 -10.35 23.48
CA GLN A 128 -15.29 -9.07 22.84
C GLN A 128 -15.25 -9.16 21.30
N GLY A 129 -16.23 -9.85 20.70
CA GLY A 129 -16.25 -10.03 19.24
C GLY A 129 -15.44 -11.22 18.72
N ARG A 130 -14.63 -11.87 19.57
CA ARG A 130 -13.72 -12.95 19.14
C ARG A 130 -14.41 -14.24 18.69
N GLY A 131 -15.63 -14.50 19.15
CA GLY A 131 -16.32 -15.79 18.95
C GLY A 131 -15.71 -16.95 19.75
N GLN A 132 -14.48 -16.80 20.23
CA GLN A 132 -13.76 -17.79 21.04
C GLN A 132 -13.25 -17.14 22.33
N THR A 133 -13.09 -17.96 23.36
CA THR A 133 -12.53 -17.58 24.66
C THR A 133 -11.29 -18.43 24.91
N ILE A 134 -10.21 -17.79 25.33
CA ILE A 134 -8.95 -18.45 25.68
C ILE A 134 -8.97 -18.64 27.19
N LYS A 135 -9.02 -19.89 27.67
CA LYS A 135 -8.95 -20.21 29.11
C LYS A 135 -7.52 -20.07 29.63
N ASP A 136 -6.58 -20.63 28.88
CA ASP A 136 -5.16 -20.64 29.21
C ASP A 136 -4.38 -19.79 28.19
N PRO A 137 -4.12 -18.50 28.46
CA PRO A 137 -3.38 -17.65 27.55
C PRO A 137 -1.92 -18.11 27.41
N CYS A 138 -1.37 -17.95 26.20
CA CYS A 138 0.05 -18.20 25.97
C CYS A 138 0.91 -17.21 26.77
N PRO A 139 1.93 -17.67 27.51
CA PRO A 139 2.77 -16.81 28.34
C PRO A 139 3.62 -15.83 27.52
N LYS A 140 4.14 -16.24 26.35
CA LYS A 140 4.99 -15.37 25.50
C LYS A 140 4.24 -14.19 24.88
N CYS A 141 2.99 -14.39 24.45
CA CYS A 141 2.20 -13.35 23.78
C CYS A 141 1.01 -12.82 24.59
N ALA A 142 0.86 -13.25 25.85
CA ALA A 142 -0.25 -12.88 26.75
C ALA A 142 -1.65 -12.98 26.10
N GLY A 143 -1.87 -14.00 25.26
CA GLY A 143 -3.15 -14.21 24.58
C GLY A 143 -3.35 -13.44 23.26
N GLN A 144 -2.38 -12.65 22.80
CA GLN A 144 -2.49 -11.86 21.58
C GLN A 144 -2.26 -12.66 20.29
N GLY A 145 -1.51 -13.77 20.37
CA GLY A 145 -1.14 -14.59 19.21
C GLY A 145 0.01 -14.02 18.35
N ARG A 146 0.53 -12.85 18.69
CA ARG A 146 1.67 -12.20 18.00
C ARG A 146 2.64 -11.58 19.00
N VAL A 147 3.87 -11.38 18.56
CA VAL A 147 4.97 -10.79 19.34
C VAL A 147 5.74 -9.82 18.45
N THR A 148 6.15 -8.68 18.99
CA THR A 148 6.96 -7.71 18.23
C THR A 148 8.42 -8.13 18.28
N GLU A 149 9.02 -8.38 17.11
CA GLU A 149 10.42 -8.76 16.99
C GLU A 149 11.06 -7.98 15.81
N GLU A 150 12.36 -7.72 15.90
CA GLU A 150 13.15 -7.06 14.84
C GLU A 150 13.57 -8.09 13.79
N ARG A 151 13.14 -7.91 12.53
CA ARG A 151 13.50 -8.81 11.43
C ARG A 151 14.59 -8.22 10.57
N SER A 152 15.61 -9.02 10.27
CA SER A 152 16.60 -8.70 9.23
C SER A 152 16.19 -9.37 7.92
N LEU A 153 15.87 -8.58 6.90
CA LEU A 153 15.48 -9.07 5.56
C LEU A 153 16.53 -8.66 4.53
N SER A 154 16.89 -9.59 3.64
CA SER A 154 17.77 -9.30 2.51
C SER A 154 16.92 -8.97 1.29
N VAL A 155 17.19 -7.82 0.68
CA VAL A 155 16.43 -7.27 -0.45
C VAL A 155 17.37 -7.05 -1.61
N ASN A 156 17.02 -7.62 -2.76
CA ASN A 156 17.77 -7.42 -3.99
C ASN A 156 17.16 -6.25 -4.78
N ILE A 157 17.96 -5.22 -5.00
CA ILE A 157 17.64 -4.04 -5.78
C ILE A 157 18.26 -4.23 -7.16
N PRO A 158 17.46 -4.41 -8.22
CA PRO A 158 18.01 -4.59 -9.55
C PRO A 158 18.75 -3.33 -10.04
N ALA A 159 19.63 -3.52 -11.02
CA ALA A 159 20.28 -2.41 -11.71
C ALA A 159 19.24 -1.62 -12.55
N GLY A 160 19.47 -0.32 -12.71
CA GLY A 160 18.66 0.58 -13.52
C GLY A 160 17.38 1.10 -12.84
N ILE A 161 17.12 0.78 -11.56
CA ILE A 161 15.86 1.20 -10.92
C ILE A 161 15.70 2.71 -10.84
N GLU A 162 14.49 3.20 -11.09
CA GLU A 162 14.14 4.62 -11.05
C GLU A 162 13.78 5.08 -9.63
N ASP A 163 13.85 6.39 -9.41
CA ASP A 163 13.38 7.01 -8.18
C ASP A 163 11.86 6.77 -7.99
N GLY A 164 11.45 6.47 -6.76
CA GLY A 164 10.05 6.15 -6.44
C GLY A 164 9.63 4.72 -6.79
N THR A 165 10.56 3.87 -7.29
CA THR A 165 10.28 2.46 -7.53
C THR A 165 9.87 1.76 -6.24
N ARG A 166 8.84 0.89 -6.33
CA ARG A 166 8.33 0.09 -5.21
C ARG A 166 8.69 -1.39 -5.36
N ILE A 167 9.28 -1.97 -4.33
CA ILE A 167 9.52 -3.41 -4.23
C ILE A 167 8.56 -4.01 -3.20
N ARG A 168 7.85 -5.08 -3.57
CA ARG A 168 6.93 -5.79 -2.68
C ARG A 168 7.55 -7.11 -2.22
N LEU A 169 7.66 -7.29 -0.92
CA LEU A 169 7.98 -8.56 -0.27
C LEU A 169 6.69 -9.14 0.31
N ALA A 170 6.23 -10.24 -0.28
CA ALA A 170 4.95 -10.86 0.08
C ALA A 170 5.05 -11.58 1.44
N ASN A 171 4.02 -11.47 2.28
CA ASN A 171 3.94 -12.05 3.62
C ASN A 171 5.03 -11.58 4.62
N GLU A 172 5.75 -10.52 4.28
CA GLU A 172 6.81 -9.93 5.11
C GLU A 172 6.33 -8.70 5.92
N GLY A 173 5.03 -8.40 5.89
CA GLY A 173 4.40 -7.37 6.71
C GLY A 173 4.09 -7.85 8.13
N GLU A 174 3.11 -7.22 8.78
CA GLU A 174 2.70 -7.66 10.12
C GLU A 174 1.99 -9.01 10.09
N ALA A 175 2.12 -9.78 11.16
CA ALA A 175 1.39 -11.02 11.35
C ALA A 175 -0.11 -10.75 11.53
N GLY A 176 -0.92 -11.56 10.84
CA GLY A 176 -2.37 -11.54 10.98
C GLY A 176 -2.84 -11.97 12.37
N LEU A 177 -4.05 -11.53 12.73
CA LEU A 177 -4.65 -11.90 14.00
C LEU A 177 -5.31 -13.27 13.91
N ARG A 178 -5.15 -14.08 14.97
CA ARG A 178 -5.81 -15.39 15.15
C ARG A 178 -5.48 -16.41 14.06
N GLY A 179 -4.25 -16.40 13.56
CA GLY A 179 -3.82 -17.26 12.45
C GLY A 179 -4.31 -16.77 11.07
N GLY A 180 -4.62 -15.47 10.94
CA GLY A 180 -4.74 -14.82 9.64
C GLY A 180 -3.36 -14.69 8.95
N PRO A 181 -3.34 -14.57 7.62
CA PRO A 181 -2.09 -14.42 6.86
C PRO A 181 -1.40 -13.10 7.21
N SER A 182 -0.08 -13.04 7.00
CA SER A 182 0.68 -11.81 7.18
C SER A 182 0.34 -10.76 6.11
N GLY A 183 0.62 -9.51 6.44
CA GLY A 183 0.68 -8.41 5.49
C GLY A 183 1.88 -8.53 4.54
N ASP A 184 2.01 -7.59 3.62
CA ASP A 184 3.15 -7.45 2.72
C ASP A 184 4.04 -6.28 3.18
N LEU A 185 5.33 -6.32 2.85
CA LEU A 185 6.25 -5.21 3.07
C LEU A 185 6.51 -4.50 1.74
N TYR A 186 6.19 -3.20 1.69
CA TYR A 186 6.46 -2.32 0.56
C TYR A 186 7.68 -1.47 0.84
N ILE A 187 8.71 -1.65 0.02
CA ILE A 187 9.95 -0.88 0.08
C ILE A 187 9.86 0.20 -0.99
N PHE A 188 9.89 1.45 -0.56
CA PHE A 188 9.95 2.62 -1.43
C PHE A 188 11.41 3.04 -1.57
N LEU A 189 11.92 2.96 -2.78
CA LEU A 189 13.28 3.35 -3.09
C LEU A 189 13.31 4.84 -3.42
N ALA A 190 14.23 5.55 -2.79
CA ALA A 190 14.56 6.94 -3.10
C ALA A 190 16.04 7.02 -3.50
N VAL A 191 16.32 7.56 -4.68
CA VAL A 191 17.70 7.76 -5.13
C VAL A 191 18.20 9.09 -4.59
N LYS A 192 19.33 9.07 -3.87
CA LYS A 192 19.94 10.29 -3.36
C LYS A 192 20.39 11.17 -4.53
N PRO A 193 20.17 12.50 -4.45
CA PRO A 193 20.78 13.44 -5.37
C PRO A 193 22.30 13.25 -5.38
N HIS A 194 22.89 13.12 -6.56
CA HIS A 194 24.32 12.95 -6.74
C HIS A 194 24.99 14.31 -7.00
N GLU A 195 26.22 14.51 -6.50
CA GLU A 195 26.91 15.81 -6.57
C GLU A 195 27.23 16.25 -8.00
N PHE A 196 27.60 15.29 -8.86
CA PHE A 196 28.05 15.57 -10.24
C PHE A 196 27.04 15.19 -11.33
N PHE A 197 26.10 14.30 -11.02
CA PHE A 197 25.26 13.64 -12.01
C PHE A 197 23.80 13.89 -11.71
N GLN A 198 23.07 14.30 -12.74
CA GLN A 198 21.63 14.35 -12.74
C GLN A 198 21.11 13.28 -13.69
N ARG A 199 20.25 12.40 -13.17
CA ARG A 199 19.60 11.35 -13.97
C ARG A 199 18.30 11.86 -14.55
N ASP A 200 18.08 11.58 -15.84
CA ASP A 200 16.80 11.74 -16.52
C ASP A 200 16.55 10.50 -17.39
N GLY A 201 15.67 9.62 -16.89
CA GLY A 201 15.43 8.29 -17.48
C GLY A 201 16.71 7.46 -17.57
N ALA A 202 17.12 7.15 -18.81
CA ALA A 202 18.34 6.41 -19.12
C ALA A 202 19.59 7.29 -19.29
N ASP A 203 19.42 8.61 -19.41
CA ASP A 203 20.51 9.54 -19.65
C ASP A 203 21.05 10.14 -18.34
N LEU A 204 22.36 10.37 -18.31
CA LEU A 204 23.06 11.03 -17.21
C LEU A 204 23.65 12.36 -17.71
N TYR A 205 23.36 13.43 -16.98
CA TYR A 205 23.84 14.76 -17.25
C TYR A 205 24.86 15.16 -16.19
N CYS A 206 26.01 15.70 -16.62
CA CYS A 206 26.99 16.31 -15.72
C CYS A 206 27.48 17.62 -16.31
N GLN A 207 27.78 18.58 -15.44
CA GLN A 207 28.41 19.83 -15.85
C GLN A 207 29.91 19.73 -15.58
N VAL A 208 30.71 19.87 -16.63
CA VAL A 208 32.17 19.82 -16.54
C VAL A 208 32.74 21.19 -16.90
N PRO A 209 33.36 21.90 -15.95
CA PRO A 209 34.03 23.14 -16.25
C PRO A 209 35.29 22.87 -17.10
N ILE A 210 35.39 23.52 -18.25
CA ILE A 210 36.57 23.48 -19.11
C ILE A 210 37.27 24.84 -19.10
N SER A 211 38.59 24.85 -19.30
CA SER A 211 39.35 26.09 -19.37
C SER A 211 38.96 26.88 -20.63
N MET A 212 38.99 28.22 -20.54
CA MET A 212 38.72 29.09 -21.69
C MET A 212 39.67 28.80 -22.86
N MET A 213 40.93 28.45 -22.58
CA MET A 213 41.91 28.08 -23.60
C MET A 213 41.50 26.82 -24.36
N THR A 214 41.01 25.80 -23.65
CA THR A 214 40.51 24.56 -24.26
C THR A 214 39.24 24.79 -25.06
N ALA A 215 38.36 25.68 -24.61
CA ALA A 215 37.13 26.03 -25.33
C ALA A 215 37.43 26.81 -26.62
N ALA A 216 38.38 27.75 -26.59
CA ALA A 216 38.73 28.59 -27.73
C ALA A 216 39.58 27.85 -28.79
N LEU A 217 40.67 27.20 -28.37
CA LEU A 217 41.64 26.57 -29.27
C LEU A 217 41.32 25.09 -29.59
N GLY A 218 40.31 24.53 -28.93
CA GLY A 218 40.04 23.10 -28.96
C GLY A 218 41.01 22.31 -28.10
N GLY A 219 40.69 21.04 -27.87
CA GLY A 219 41.50 20.15 -27.05
C GLY A 219 40.72 18.93 -26.57
N SER A 220 41.05 18.45 -25.38
CA SER A 220 40.36 17.33 -24.77
C SER A 220 40.39 17.42 -23.25
N PHE A 221 39.34 16.91 -22.60
CA PHE A 221 39.28 16.74 -21.15
C PHE A 221 38.84 15.32 -20.81
N GLU A 222 39.06 14.92 -19.56
CA GLU A 222 38.68 13.61 -19.06
C GLU A 222 37.52 13.75 -18.08
N VAL A 223 36.55 12.83 -18.18
CA VAL A 223 35.39 12.77 -17.30
C VAL A 223 35.32 11.38 -16.69
N THR A 224 35.15 11.32 -15.37
CA THR A 224 34.86 10.06 -14.67
C THR A 224 33.38 9.73 -14.86
N THR A 225 33.08 8.57 -15.43
CA THR A 225 31.70 8.08 -15.60
C THR A 225 31.22 7.40 -14.32
N LEU A 226 29.92 7.09 -14.23
CA LEU A 226 29.33 6.43 -13.06
C LEU A 226 29.96 5.06 -12.76
N ASP A 227 30.42 4.34 -13.80
CA ASP A 227 31.14 3.06 -13.71
C ASP A 227 32.55 3.19 -13.11
N GLY A 228 33.01 4.41 -12.81
CA GLY A 228 34.39 4.71 -12.39
C GLY A 228 35.40 4.80 -13.55
N SER A 229 34.98 4.56 -14.80
CA SER A 229 35.87 4.66 -15.96
C SER A 229 36.13 6.12 -16.36
N GLN A 230 37.37 6.46 -16.70
CA GLN A 230 37.70 7.77 -17.28
C GLN A 230 37.49 7.73 -18.79
N THR A 231 36.70 8.68 -19.30
CA THR A 231 36.45 8.83 -20.74
C THR A 231 36.95 10.18 -21.22
N LYS A 232 37.76 10.16 -22.28
CA LYS A 232 38.31 11.36 -22.91
C LYS A 232 37.32 11.96 -23.90
N VAL A 233 36.94 13.21 -23.69
CA VAL A 233 36.02 13.98 -24.55
C VAL A 233 36.83 14.97 -25.37
N LYS A 234 36.64 14.98 -26.70
CA LYS A 234 37.26 15.96 -27.60
C LYS A 234 36.39 17.21 -27.67
N VAL A 235 37.01 18.37 -27.50
CA VAL A 235 36.39 19.70 -27.59
C VAL A 235 36.85 20.35 -28.90
N PRO A 236 35.94 20.66 -29.83
CA PRO A 236 36.28 21.42 -31.03
C PRO A 236 36.61 22.87 -30.67
N GLU A 237 37.41 23.51 -31.52
CA GLU A 237 37.71 24.94 -31.40
C GLU A 237 36.43 25.79 -31.46
N GLY A 238 36.43 26.91 -30.74
CA GLY A 238 35.28 27.82 -30.65
C GLY A 238 34.04 27.25 -29.92
N THR A 239 34.22 26.25 -29.04
CA THR A 239 33.11 25.68 -28.25
C THR A 239 32.50 26.73 -27.33
N GLN A 240 31.19 26.91 -27.44
CA GLN A 240 30.42 27.85 -26.62
C GLN A 240 29.99 27.24 -25.28
N ASN A 241 29.75 28.09 -24.28
CA ASN A 241 29.18 27.65 -23.01
C ASN A 241 27.79 27.01 -23.23
N GLY A 242 27.48 25.96 -22.45
CA GLY A 242 26.25 25.18 -22.57
C GLY A 242 26.23 24.18 -23.73
N ARG A 243 27.29 24.08 -24.54
CA ARG A 243 27.40 23.05 -25.57
C ARG A 243 27.39 21.66 -24.92
N GLN A 244 26.49 20.80 -25.36
CA GLN A 244 26.36 19.43 -24.87
C GLN A 244 27.19 18.46 -25.72
N PHE A 245 27.93 17.58 -25.03
CA PHE A 245 28.68 16.47 -25.64
C PHE A 245 28.04 15.15 -25.21
N ARG A 246 27.60 14.33 -26.17
CA ARG A 246 26.95 13.05 -25.89
C ARG A 246 27.96 11.90 -25.91
N LEU A 247 28.07 11.19 -24.78
CA LEU A 247 28.83 9.95 -24.67
C LEU A 247 27.88 8.75 -24.80
N LYS A 248 27.98 8.01 -25.90
CA LYS A 248 27.14 6.83 -26.14
C LYS A 248 27.54 5.69 -25.20
N GLY A 249 26.55 5.05 -24.57
CA GLY A 249 26.77 3.88 -23.70
C GLY A 249 27.33 4.21 -22.32
N LYS A 250 27.24 5.47 -21.88
CA LYS A 250 27.70 5.95 -20.55
C LYS A 250 26.55 6.51 -19.69
N GLY A 251 25.32 6.07 -19.98
CA GLY A 251 24.12 6.38 -19.20
C GLY A 251 23.77 5.28 -18.19
N MET A 252 22.52 5.23 -17.75
CA MET A 252 22.01 4.13 -16.93
C MET A 252 21.77 2.86 -17.76
N PRO A 253 21.85 1.66 -17.15
CA PRO A 253 21.58 0.38 -17.82
C PRO A 253 20.10 0.14 -18.12
#